data_AF-A0A953CWE7-F1
#
_entry.id   AF-A0A953CWE7-F1
#
_cell.length_a   1.000
_cell.length_b   1.000
_cell.length_c   1.000
_cell.angle_alpha   90.00
_cell.angle_beta   90.00
_cell.angle_gamma   90.00
#
_symmetry.space_group_name_H-M   'P 1'
#
loop_
_entity.id
_entity.type
_entity.pdbx_description
1 polymer ?
#
loop_
_entity_poly.entity_id
_entity_poly.type
_entity_poly.pdbx_seq_one_letter_code
_entity_poly.pdbx_strand_id
1 'polypeptide(L)'
;MKKCRYRRKPYKPIDHDKLRRTRILSGLSKQEAAQMLRVTDRTWRNWESGRIQAPYSAFKLLRILTGCALPGDAWVGWNFSGDALWSPEGKSFTACDLNHLSLTFAMARQWRLDRQEKRNQGIRQKPSNLVPFVQPEIGGKKNSSIG
;
A
#
# COMPACT_ATOMS: atom_id res chain seq x y z
N MET A 1 -2.74 43.53 -1.71
CA MET A 1 -2.78 42.07 -1.49
C MET A 1 -1.49 41.42 -1.97
N LYS A 2 -0.73 40.73 -1.11
CA LYS A 2 0.47 39.98 -1.51
C LYS A 2 0.02 38.69 -2.23
N LYS A 3 0.21 38.61 -3.55
CA LYS A 3 -0.02 37.35 -4.30
C LYS A 3 1.00 36.32 -3.82
N CYS A 4 0.55 35.30 -3.10
CA CYS A 4 1.38 34.15 -2.75
C CYS A 4 1.70 33.41 -4.05
N ARG A 5 2.86 33.69 -4.66
CA ARG A 5 3.29 32.99 -5.88
C ARG A 5 3.66 31.57 -5.49
N TYR A 6 2.90 30.59 -5.98
CA TYR A 6 3.23 29.19 -5.81
C TYR A 6 4.64 28.91 -6.35
N ARG A 7 5.61 28.65 -5.45
CA ARG A 7 6.94 28.20 -5.84
C ARG A 7 6.82 26.78 -6.36
N ARG A 8 6.76 26.61 -7.68
CA ARG A 8 6.81 25.28 -8.31
C ARG A 8 8.09 24.58 -7.86
N LYS A 9 7.96 23.38 -7.30
CA LYS A 9 9.13 22.53 -6.99
C LYS A 9 9.91 22.29 -8.30
N PRO A 10 11.25 22.30 -8.26
CA PRO A 10 12.06 22.07 -9.45
C PRO A 10 11.71 20.70 -10.04
N TYR A 11 11.58 20.66 -11.37
CA TYR A 11 11.28 19.42 -12.10
C TYR A 11 12.41 18.42 -11.87
N LYS A 12 12.07 17.24 -11.35
CA LYS A 12 12.99 16.10 -11.26
C LYS A 12 12.76 15.19 -12.47
N PRO A 13 13.73 15.05 -13.37
CA PRO A 13 13.58 14.20 -14.53
C PRO A 13 13.42 12.72 -14.13
N ILE A 14 12.66 11.97 -14.92
CA ILE A 14 12.46 10.55 -14.66
C ILE A 14 13.66 9.77 -15.14
N ASP A 15 14.13 8.88 -14.29
CA ASP A 15 15.12 7.88 -14.63
C ASP A 15 14.55 6.85 -15.64
N HIS A 16 15.28 6.62 -16.73
CA HIS A 16 14.88 5.72 -17.81
C HIS A 16 14.74 4.27 -17.32
N ASP A 17 15.57 3.87 -16.36
CA ASP A 17 15.47 2.59 -15.67
C ASP A 17 14.14 2.43 -14.94
N LYS A 18 13.63 3.51 -14.35
CA LYS A 18 12.33 3.51 -13.66
C LYS A 18 11.18 3.30 -14.63
N LEU A 19 11.24 3.92 -15.81
CA LEU A 19 10.26 3.69 -16.89
C LEU A 19 10.29 2.22 -17.35
N ARG A 20 11.48 1.67 -17.60
CA ARG A 20 11.67 0.27 -18.00
C ARG A 20 11.12 -0.70 -16.96
N ARG A 21 11.48 -0.51 -15.68
CA ARG A 21 10.98 -1.35 -14.56
C ARG A 21 9.47 -1.32 -14.46
N THR A 22 8.87 -0.14 -14.59
CA THR A 22 7.41 0.01 -14.53
C THR A 22 6.72 -0.80 -15.62
N ARG A 23 7.21 -0.72 -16.87
CA ARG A 23 6.65 -1.52 -17.98
C ARG A 23 6.73 -3.03 -17.71
N ILE A 24 7.88 -3.50 -17.21
CA ILE A 24 8.10 -4.92 -16.89
C ILE A 24 7.16 -5.38 -15.78
N LEU A 25 7.02 -4.59 -14.71
CA LEU A 25 6.09 -4.89 -13.61
C LEU A 25 4.63 -4.90 -14.06
N SER A 26 4.29 -4.09 -15.05
CA SER A 26 2.97 -4.09 -15.69
C SER A 26 2.77 -5.21 -16.72
N GLY A 27 3.76 -6.08 -16.94
CA GLY A 27 3.67 -7.20 -17.88
C GLY A 27 3.62 -6.81 -19.36
N LEU A 28 3.94 -5.55 -19.70
CA LEU A 28 3.78 -5.04 -21.06
C LEU A 28 5.02 -5.26 -21.93
N SER A 29 4.81 -5.59 -23.20
CA SER A 29 5.85 -5.49 -24.23
C SER A 29 6.16 -4.01 -24.55
N LYS A 30 7.32 -3.74 -25.19
CA LYS A 30 7.67 -2.37 -25.59
C LYS A 30 6.67 -1.79 -26.59
N GLN A 31 6.13 -2.64 -27.46
CA GLN A 31 5.18 -2.24 -28.50
C GLN A 31 3.81 -1.94 -27.91
N GLU A 32 3.33 -2.79 -26.99
CA GLU A 32 2.08 -2.57 -26.26
C GLU A 32 2.12 -1.26 -25.46
N ALA A 33 3.24 -0.99 -24.79
CA ALA A 33 3.41 0.24 -24.03
C ALA A 33 3.46 1.49 -24.94
N ALA A 34 4.07 1.39 -26.12
CA ALA A 34 4.09 2.45 -27.11
C ALA A 34 2.67 2.71 -27.68
N GLN A 35 1.94 1.65 -28.03
CA GLN A 35 0.57 1.71 -28.52
C GLN A 35 -0.37 2.31 -27.47
N MET A 36 -0.23 1.90 -26.20
CA MET A 36 -1.01 2.41 -25.07
C MET A 36 -0.87 3.93 -24.91
N LEU A 37 0.35 4.46 -25.05
CA LEU A 37 0.61 5.90 -24.97
C LEU A 37 0.50 6.64 -26.31
N ARG A 38 0.07 5.94 -27.38
CA ARG A 38 -0.04 6.47 -28.75
C ARG A 38 1.26 7.13 -29.26
N VAL A 39 2.39 6.48 -29.00
CA VAL A 39 3.70 6.90 -29.51
C VAL A 39 4.31 5.81 -30.39
N THR A 40 5.35 6.16 -31.16
CA THR A 40 6.05 5.19 -31.99
C THR A 40 6.96 4.27 -31.16
N ASP A 41 7.17 3.03 -31.62
CA ASP A 41 8.14 2.09 -31.05
C ASP A 41 9.54 2.70 -30.91
N ARG A 42 9.95 3.50 -31.90
CA ARG A 42 11.24 4.21 -31.90
C ARG A 42 11.33 5.18 -30.73
N THR A 43 10.27 5.97 -30.51
CA THR A 43 10.19 6.92 -29.39
C THR A 43 10.31 6.18 -28.07
N TRP A 44 9.58 5.06 -27.89
CA TRP A 44 9.65 4.25 -26.68
C TRP A 44 11.05 3.69 -26.42
N ARG A 45 11.71 3.12 -27.44
CA ARG A 45 13.08 2.60 -27.32
C ARG A 45 14.08 3.68 -26.95
N ASN A 46 13.92 4.89 -27.47
CA ASN A 46 14.78 6.03 -27.12
C ASN A 46 14.59 6.45 -25.66
N TRP A 47 13.37 6.35 -25.13
CA TRP A 47 13.08 6.60 -23.71
C TRP A 47 13.71 5.56 -22.80
N GLU A 48 13.54 4.27 -23.07
CA GLU A 48 14.12 3.20 -22.24
C GLU A 48 15.63 3.12 -22.30
N SER A 49 16.24 3.51 -23.43
CA SER A 49 17.70 3.55 -23.58
C SER A 49 18.33 4.82 -22.98
N GLY A 50 17.52 5.75 -22.47
CA GLY A 50 18.01 7.02 -21.93
C GLY A 50 18.53 8.00 -22.99
N ARG A 51 18.47 7.66 -24.30
CA ARG A 51 18.87 8.57 -25.39
C ARG A 51 18.05 9.84 -25.41
N ILE A 52 16.75 9.72 -25.14
CA ILE A 52 15.82 10.85 -25.01
C ILE A 52 15.06 10.66 -23.71
N GLN A 53 14.91 11.74 -22.94
CA GLN A 53 14.14 11.68 -21.72
C GLN A 53 12.63 11.52 -21.99
N ALA A 54 11.99 10.59 -21.29
CA ALA A 54 10.55 10.47 -21.33
C ALA A 54 9.87 11.68 -20.66
N PRO A 55 8.84 12.27 -21.28
CA PRO A 55 8.00 13.26 -20.62
C PRO A 55 7.36 12.70 -19.35
N TYR A 56 7.26 13.52 -18.30
CA TYR A 56 6.68 13.08 -17.03
C TYR A 56 5.21 12.70 -17.12
N SER A 57 4.48 13.35 -18.02
CA SER A 57 3.10 12.99 -18.37
C SER A 57 3.00 11.56 -18.89
N ALA A 58 3.88 11.14 -19.81
CA ALA A 58 3.86 9.81 -20.40
C ALA A 58 4.10 8.73 -19.34
N PHE A 59 5.09 8.92 -18.47
CA PHE A 59 5.37 7.99 -17.37
C PHE A 59 4.22 7.91 -16.34
N LYS A 60 3.63 9.05 -15.97
CA LYS A 60 2.47 9.05 -15.07
C LYS A 60 1.28 8.34 -15.70
N LEU A 61 1.00 8.61 -16.97
CA LEU A 61 -0.10 8.00 -17.69
C LEU A 61 0.07 6.49 -17.77
N LEU A 62 1.29 5.99 -18.06
CA LEU A 62 1.60 4.57 -18.01
C LEU A 62 1.20 3.97 -16.65
N ARG A 63 1.66 4.57 -15.54
CA ARG A 63 1.37 4.04 -14.19
C ARG A 63 -0.10 4.05 -13.82
N ILE A 64 -0.86 5.04 -14.31
CA ILE A 64 -2.30 5.11 -14.08
C ILE A 64 -3.02 4.04 -14.89
N LEU A 65 -2.69 3.92 -16.19
CA LEU A 65 -3.28 2.95 -17.08
C LEU A 65 -2.96 1.50 -16.69
N THR A 66 -1.79 1.27 -16.08
CA THR A 66 -1.38 -0.07 -15.63
C THR A 66 -1.72 -0.37 -14.17
N GLY A 67 -2.42 0.51 -13.46
CA GLY A 67 -2.76 0.33 -12.05
C GLY A 67 -1.58 0.46 -11.07
N CYS A 68 -0.35 0.64 -11.55
CA CYS A 68 0.85 0.77 -10.72
C CYS A 68 0.94 2.09 -9.92
N ALA A 69 -0.03 3.00 -10.04
CA ALA A 69 -0.20 4.14 -9.15
C ALA A 69 -1.66 4.57 -9.07
N LEU A 70 -2.12 4.79 -7.84
CA LEU A 70 -3.42 5.39 -7.58
C LEU A 70 -3.32 6.93 -7.59
N PRO A 71 -4.32 7.64 -8.15
CA PRO A 71 -4.30 9.10 -8.25
C PRO A 71 -4.60 9.78 -6.91
N GLY A 72 -3.91 10.89 -6.61
CA GLY A 72 -4.16 11.76 -5.44
C GLY A 72 -3.11 11.63 -4.34
N ASP A 73 -2.95 12.69 -3.53
CA ASP A 73 -1.91 12.75 -2.48
C ASP A 73 -2.13 11.72 -1.36
N ALA A 74 -3.38 11.33 -1.09
CA ALA A 74 -3.72 10.31 -0.10
C ALA A 74 -3.20 8.90 -0.47
N TRP A 75 -2.94 8.66 -1.76
CA TRP A 75 -2.50 7.37 -2.28
C TRP A 75 -0.99 7.34 -2.56
N VAL A 76 -0.24 8.33 -2.10
CA VAL A 76 1.22 8.35 -2.28
C VAL A 76 1.86 7.11 -1.63
N GLY A 77 2.63 6.38 -2.44
CA GLY A 77 3.29 5.13 -2.03
C GLY A 77 2.42 3.89 -2.22
N TRP A 78 1.12 4.04 -2.42
CA TRP A 78 0.24 2.93 -2.77
C TRP A 78 0.38 2.56 -4.24
N ASN A 79 0.28 1.26 -4.55
CA ASN A 79 0.30 0.77 -5.92
C ASN A 79 -0.42 -0.58 -6.02
N PHE A 80 -0.98 -0.91 -7.18
CA PHE A 80 -1.31 -2.29 -7.50
C PHE A 80 -0.11 -2.96 -8.16
N SER A 81 0.18 -4.18 -7.73
CA SER A 81 1.17 -5.06 -8.35
C SER A 81 0.65 -6.48 -8.30
N GLY A 82 0.42 -7.07 -9.48
CA GLY A 82 -0.33 -8.31 -9.61
C GLY A 82 -1.76 -8.16 -9.07
N ASP A 83 -2.14 -9.05 -8.17
CA ASP A 83 -3.52 -9.23 -7.70
C ASP A 83 -3.78 -8.49 -6.36
N ALA A 84 -2.78 -7.72 -5.89
CA ALA A 84 -2.78 -7.12 -4.57
C ALA A 84 -2.51 -5.62 -4.60
N LEU A 85 -3.17 -4.91 -3.67
CA LEU A 85 -2.90 -3.52 -3.33
C LEU A 85 -1.74 -3.47 -2.33
N TRP A 86 -0.68 -2.75 -2.67
CA TRP A 86 0.49 -2.58 -1.81
C TRP A 86 0.45 -1.26 -1.06
N SER A 87 0.67 -1.33 0.24
CA SER A 87 0.83 -0.16 1.09
C SER A 87 2.24 0.45 0.95
N PRO A 88 2.42 1.73 1.31
CA PRO A 88 3.74 2.36 1.38
C PRO A 88 4.71 1.65 2.35
N GLU A 89 4.18 0.92 3.33
CA GLU A 89 4.93 0.14 4.31
C GLU A 89 5.37 -1.23 3.76
N GLY A 90 4.96 -1.60 2.55
CA GLY A 90 5.27 -2.88 1.92
C GLY A 90 4.32 -4.02 2.31
N LYS A 91 3.11 -3.73 2.79
CA LYS A 91 2.08 -4.74 3.06
C LYS A 91 1.20 -4.94 1.83
N SER A 92 0.89 -6.17 1.47
CA SER A 92 -0.04 -6.52 0.39
C SER A 92 -1.44 -6.78 0.93
N PHE A 93 -2.46 -6.30 0.21
CA PHE A 93 -3.86 -6.59 0.47
C PHE A 93 -4.50 -7.19 -0.77
N THR A 94 -4.95 -8.44 -0.67
CA THR A 94 -5.69 -9.13 -1.74
C THR A 94 -7.17 -8.72 -1.74
N ALA A 95 -7.91 -9.06 -2.80
CA ALA A 95 -9.36 -8.84 -2.84
C ALA A 95 -10.10 -9.50 -1.66
N CYS A 96 -9.65 -10.68 -1.21
CA CYS A 96 -10.20 -11.35 -0.04
C CYS A 96 -9.99 -10.54 1.24
N ASP A 97 -8.77 -10.02 1.45
CA ASP A 97 -8.46 -9.19 2.61
C ASP A 97 -9.31 -7.91 2.62
N LEU A 98 -9.51 -7.31 1.45
CA LEU A 98 -10.28 -6.09 1.30
C LEU A 98 -11.79 -6.31 1.48
N ASN A 99 -12.34 -7.49 1.13
CA ASN A 99 -13.76 -7.81 1.31
C ASN A 99 -14.20 -7.70 2.77
N HIS A 100 -13.32 -8.05 3.70
CA HIS A 100 -13.64 -8.03 5.12
C HIS A 100 -13.43 -6.67 5.79
N LEU A 101 -12.74 -5.71 5.14
CA LEU A 101 -12.40 -4.41 5.75
C LEU A 101 -13.63 -3.64 6.24
N SER A 102 -14.70 -3.59 5.44
CA SER A 102 -15.92 -2.88 5.82
C SER A 102 -16.53 -3.46 7.09
N LEU A 103 -16.62 -4.79 7.16
CA LEU A 103 -17.13 -5.50 8.33
C LEU A 103 -16.21 -5.32 9.54
N THR A 104 -14.89 -5.42 9.38
CA THR A 104 -13.92 -5.18 10.45
C THR A 104 -14.05 -3.77 11.01
N PHE A 105 -14.19 -2.75 10.15
CA PHE A 105 -14.42 -1.38 10.60
C PHE A 105 -15.77 -1.20 11.29
N ALA A 106 -16.83 -1.87 10.82
CA ALA A 106 -18.13 -1.86 11.48
C ALA A 106 -18.05 -2.47 12.89
N MET A 107 -17.43 -3.65 13.02
CA MET A 107 -17.21 -4.30 14.33
C MET A 107 -16.37 -3.42 15.26
N ALA A 108 -15.29 -2.81 14.77
CA ALA A 108 -14.46 -1.92 15.56
C ALA A 108 -15.20 -0.64 15.98
N ARG A 109 -16.08 -0.09 15.13
CA ARG A 109 -16.95 1.04 15.48
C ARG A 109 -17.95 0.64 16.56
N GLN A 110 -18.64 -0.50 16.40
CA GLN A 110 -19.59 -1.02 17.39
C GLN A 110 -18.92 -1.23 18.75
N TRP A 111 -17.76 -1.88 18.77
CA TRP A 111 -17.00 -2.10 19.99
C TRP A 111 -16.61 -0.79 20.72
N ARG A 112 -16.30 0.28 19.96
CA ARG A 112 -16.02 1.60 20.56
C ARG A 112 -17.27 2.25 21.16
N LEU A 113 -18.46 2.02 20.60
CA LEU A 113 -19.73 2.51 21.14
C LEU A 113 -20.08 1.74 22.42
N ASP A 114 -20.08 0.41 22.38
CA ASP A 114 -20.32 -0.45 23.55
C ASP A 114 -19.43 -0.08 24.74
N ARG A 115 -18.14 0.20 24.49
CA ARG A 115 -17.21 0.62 25.55
C ARG A 115 -17.50 2.01 26.10
N GLN A 116 -17.93 2.94 25.25
CA GLN A 116 -18.31 4.28 25.71
C GLN A 116 -19.58 4.21 26.54
N GLU A 117 -20.58 3.44 26.11
CA GLU A 117 -21.82 3.23 26.87
C GLU A 117 -21.53 2.58 28.23
N LYS A 118 -20.74 1.51 28.28
CA LYS A 118 -20.35 0.87 29.56
C LYS A 118 -19.58 1.81 30.49
N ARG A 119 -18.73 2.69 29.94
CA ARG A 119 -18.05 3.75 30.71
C ARG A 119 -19.02 4.79 31.24
N ASN A 120 -19.94 5.27 30.41
CA ASN A 120 -20.92 6.29 30.77
C ASN A 120 -21.94 5.76 31.79
N GLN A 121 -22.32 4.50 31.69
CA GLN A 121 -23.18 3.80 32.63
C GLN A 121 -22.47 3.42 33.95
N GLY A 122 -21.18 3.76 34.11
CA GLY A 122 -20.41 3.47 35.32
C GLY A 122 -20.16 1.98 35.58
N ILE A 123 -20.37 1.11 34.58
CA ILE A 123 -20.24 -0.34 34.71
C ILE A 123 -18.74 -0.69 34.75
N ARG A 124 -18.16 -0.71 35.96
CA ARG A 124 -16.88 -1.38 36.23
C ARG A 124 -17.12 -2.89 36.11
N GLN A 125 -16.45 -3.55 35.16
CA GLN A 125 -16.32 -5.01 35.16
C GLN A 125 -15.85 -5.45 36.55
N LYS A 126 -16.64 -6.25 37.26
CA LYS A 126 -16.18 -6.85 38.52
C LYS A 126 -15.02 -7.81 38.19
N PRO A 127 -13.90 -7.75 38.91
CA PRO A 127 -12.73 -8.59 38.65
C PRO A 127 -13.03 -10.10 38.72
N SER A 128 -14.16 -10.48 39.32
CA SER A 128 -14.64 -11.86 39.39
C SER A 128 -14.98 -12.50 38.03
N ASN A 129 -15.20 -11.71 36.98
CA ASN A 129 -15.57 -12.21 35.64
C ASN A 129 -14.39 -12.26 34.66
N LEU A 130 -13.19 -11.91 35.12
CA LEU A 130 -11.98 -12.09 34.32
C LEU A 130 -11.52 -13.54 34.48
N VAL A 131 -11.54 -14.30 33.38
CA VAL A 131 -10.89 -15.62 33.36
C VAL A 131 -9.41 -15.38 33.71
N PRO A 132 -8.85 -16.08 34.70
CA PRO A 132 -7.44 -15.93 35.04
C PRO A 132 -6.62 -16.15 33.77
N PHE A 133 -5.65 -15.28 33.51
CA PHE A 133 -4.66 -15.53 32.48
C PHE A 133 -3.84 -16.75 32.92
N VAL A 134 -4.20 -17.93 32.43
CA VAL A 134 -3.47 -19.17 32.69
C VAL A 134 -2.14 -19.04 31.94
N GLN A 135 -1.06 -18.82 32.68
CA GLN A 135 0.28 -18.95 32.12
C GLN A 135 0.48 -20.43 31.77
N PRO A 136 0.89 -20.77 30.54
CA PRO A 136 1.20 -22.14 30.20
C PRO A 136 2.38 -22.61 31.07
N GLU A 137 2.18 -23.68 31.83
CA GLU A 137 3.22 -24.32 32.64
C GLU A 137 4.42 -24.65 31.73
N ILE A 138 5.54 -23.96 31.94
CA ILE A 138 6.80 -24.24 31.25
C ILE A 138 7.34 -25.55 31.86
N GLY A 139 6.87 -26.67 31.32
CA GLY A 139 7.28 -28.01 31.71
C GLY A 139 8.75 -28.25 31.37
N GLY A 140 9.59 -28.40 32.41
CA GLY A 140 11.00 -28.67 32.23
C GLY A 140 11.77 -29.01 33.51
N LYS A 141 11.25 -29.92 34.35
CA LYS A 141 12.11 -30.60 35.34
C LYS A 141 12.82 -31.77 34.65
N LYS A 142 14.10 -31.58 34.33
CA LYS A 142 15.04 -32.67 34.01
C LYS A 142 15.27 -33.47 35.29
N ASN A 143 14.89 -34.74 35.31
CA ASN A 143 15.31 -35.66 36.35
C ASN A 143 16.75 -36.09 36.05
N SER A 144 17.69 -35.61 36.87
CA SER A 144 19.05 -36.11 36.97
C SER A 144 19.33 -36.38 38.45
N SER A 145 19.21 -37.66 38.82
CA SER A 145 19.77 -38.28 40.03
C SER A 145 20.29 -39.64 39.53
N ILE A 146 21.60 -39.82 39.38
CA ILE A 146 22.51 -40.37 40.38
C ILE A 146 21.99 -41.71 40.91
N GLY A 147 22.64 -42.79 40.50
CA GLY A 147 22.41 -44.19 40.86
C GLY A 147 23.17 -45.09 39.92
#